data_AF-A0A9D9DDE9-F1
#
_entry.id   AF-A0A9D9DDE9-F1
#
_cell.length_a   1.000
_cell.length_b   1.000
_cell.length_c   1.000
_cell.angle_alpha   90.00
_cell.angle_beta   90.00
_cell.angle_gamma   90.00
#
_symmetry.space_group_name_H-M   'P 1'
#
loop_
_entity.id
_entity.type
_entity.pdbx_description
1 polymer ?
#
loop_
_entity_poly.entity_id
_entity_poly.type
_entity_poly.pdbx_seq_one_letter_code
_entity_poly.pdbx_strand_id
1 'polypeptide(L)'
;MGKKTNLFIGLLTAILAAVAVFVLFSTAFGATADSVPSVRGNLFYVMFGDSDAGYSTVAGLVVAFCLLIVGFLSSLVGAFMPGKLALVPFALSFLSLAAAGVLFIFAPQLYIAANTISPMAEDITLGTGCICAIVFSFAPALLSLYGSYSAFKA
;
A
#
# COMPACT_ATOMS: atom_id res chain seq x y z
N MET A 1 7.71 16.98 20.57
CA MET A 1 7.75 17.23 19.11
C MET A 1 6.91 18.47 18.81
N GLY A 2 7.44 19.40 18.01
CA GLY A 2 6.72 20.64 17.69
C GLY A 2 5.59 20.39 16.69
N LYS A 3 4.53 21.22 16.75
CA LYS A 3 3.36 21.13 15.84
C LYS A 3 3.76 21.09 14.35
N LYS A 4 4.79 21.86 13.97
CA LYS A 4 5.31 21.89 12.58
C LYS A 4 5.93 20.56 12.16
N THR A 5 6.61 19.87 13.07
CA THR A 5 7.24 18.57 12.80
C THR A 5 6.19 17.47 12.64
N ASN A 6 5.16 17.45 13.49
CA ASN A 6 4.02 16.52 13.35
C ASN A 6 3.36 16.70 11.97
N LEU A 7 3.07 17.96 11.61
CA LEU A 7 2.44 18.30 10.34
C LEU A 7 3.28 17.82 9.14
N PHE A 8 4.59 18.09 9.17
CA PHE A 8 5.48 17.70 8.09
C PHE A 8 5.58 16.17 7.95
N ILE A 9 5.84 15.44 9.04
CA ILE A 9 5.98 13.99 9.02
C ILE A 9 4.67 13.32 8.60
N GLY A 10 3.54 13.76 9.17
CA GLY A 10 2.22 13.20 8.85
C GLY A 10 1.82 13.44 7.40
N LEU A 11 2.00 14.65 6.86
CA LEU A 11 1.70 14.93 5.46
C LEU A 11 2.63 14.19 4.50
N LEU A 12 3.93 14.13 4.78
CA LEU A 12 4.86 13.38 3.93
C LEU A 12 4.54 11.89 3.92
N THR A 13 4.22 11.32 5.09
CA THR A 13 3.75 9.94 5.22
C THR A 13 2.48 9.71 4.41
N ALA A 14 1.50 10.61 4.51
CA ALA A 14 0.24 10.53 3.78
C ALA A 14 0.46 10.59 2.26
N ILE A 15 1.32 11.49 1.78
CA ILE A 15 1.63 11.61 0.35
C ILE A 15 2.26 10.30 -0.17
N LEU A 16 3.24 9.74 0.53
CA LEU A 16 3.86 8.49 0.12
C LEU A 16 2.87 7.30 0.15
N ALA A 17 2.04 7.21 1.19
CA ALA A 17 0.98 6.20 1.25
C ALA A 17 -0.05 6.38 0.13
N ALA A 18 -0.38 7.62 -0.24
CA ALA A 18 -1.25 7.91 -1.37
C ALA A 18 -0.61 7.46 -2.70
N VAL A 19 0.70 7.68 -2.89
CA VAL A 19 1.42 7.15 -4.06
C VAL A 19 1.31 5.62 -4.13
N ALA A 20 1.50 4.92 -3.01
CA ALA A 20 1.30 3.47 -2.97
C ALA A 20 -0.10 3.07 -3.43
N VAL A 21 -1.14 3.77 -2.95
CA VAL A 21 -2.53 3.56 -3.37
C VAL A 21 -2.71 3.79 -4.87
N PHE A 22 -2.27 4.93 -5.40
CA PHE A 22 -2.48 5.29 -6.81
C PHE A 22 -1.74 4.37 -7.78
N VAL A 23 -0.54 3.89 -7.43
CA VAL A 23 0.21 2.99 -8.31
C VAL A 23 -0.50 1.65 -8.51
N LEU A 24 -1.29 1.19 -7.54
CA LEU A 24 -2.15 0.00 -7.69
C LEU A 24 -3.21 0.17 -8.79
N PHE A 25 -3.57 1.42 -9.13
CA PHE A 25 -4.51 1.78 -10.19
C PHE A 25 -3.82 2.38 -11.42
N SER A 26 -2.51 2.24 -11.57
CA SER A 26 -1.74 2.91 -12.63
C SER A 26 -2.30 2.67 -14.05
N THR A 27 -2.89 1.50 -14.33
CA THR A 27 -3.53 1.21 -15.62
C THR A 27 -4.88 1.90 -15.81
N ALA A 28 -5.57 2.32 -14.75
CA ALA A 28 -6.78 3.15 -14.84
C ALA A 28 -6.46 4.59 -15.30
N PHE A 29 -5.22 5.04 -15.08
CA PHE A 29 -4.72 6.33 -15.57
C PHE A 29 -3.97 6.22 -16.91
N GLY A 30 -3.69 4.99 -17.37
CA GLY A 30 -3.04 4.69 -18.64
C GLY A 30 -4.03 4.60 -19.80
N ALA A 31 -4.80 5.66 -20.05
CA ALA A 31 -5.59 5.76 -21.26
C ALA A 31 -4.77 6.46 -22.35
N THR A 32 -4.04 5.69 -23.17
CA THR A 32 -3.79 5.98 -24.61
C THR A 32 -2.82 4.97 -25.23
N ALA A 33 -3.14 4.63 -26.48
CA ALA A 33 -2.38 3.86 -27.47
C ALA A 33 -2.63 2.35 -27.47
N ASP A 34 -3.48 1.94 -28.41
CA ASP A 34 -3.44 0.64 -29.05
C ASP A 34 -2.00 0.13 -29.17
N SER A 35 -1.65 -0.96 -28.47
CA SER A 35 -0.68 -2.00 -28.91
C SER A 35 0.08 -2.75 -27.82
N VAL A 36 -0.23 -2.66 -26.51
CA VAL A 36 0.24 -3.69 -25.55
C VAL A 36 -0.76 -3.82 -24.39
N PRO A 37 -1.41 -4.99 -24.19
CA PRO A 37 -2.24 -5.19 -23.02
C PRO A 37 -1.33 -5.27 -21.79
N SER A 38 -1.15 -4.15 -21.08
CA SER A 38 -0.45 -4.10 -19.79
C SER A 38 -1.27 -4.71 -18.65
N VAL A 39 -2.22 -5.60 -18.96
CA VAL A 39 -2.89 -6.50 -17.99
C VAL A 39 -1.84 -7.23 -17.14
N ARG A 40 -0.62 -7.42 -17.67
CA ARG A 40 0.60 -7.72 -16.91
C ARG A 40 1.05 -6.50 -16.08
N GLY A 41 0.49 -6.35 -14.88
CA GLY A 41 0.96 -5.37 -13.89
C GLY A 41 -0.12 -4.55 -13.19
N ASN A 42 -1.41 -4.67 -13.58
CA ASN A 42 -2.48 -4.04 -12.81
C ASN A 42 -2.77 -4.86 -11.54
N LEU A 43 -2.21 -4.43 -10.41
CA LEU A 43 -2.49 -5.05 -9.13
C LEU A 43 -3.96 -5.00 -8.75
N PHE A 44 -4.75 -4.04 -9.26
CA PHE A 44 -6.17 -3.98 -8.96
C PHE A 44 -6.95 -5.18 -9.53
N TYR A 45 -6.70 -5.56 -10.79
CA TYR A 45 -7.32 -6.76 -11.36
C TYR A 45 -6.86 -8.03 -10.64
N VAL A 46 -5.57 -8.09 -10.28
CA VAL A 46 -5.00 -9.20 -9.49
C VAL A 46 -5.66 -9.31 -8.11
N MET A 47 -5.96 -8.18 -7.46
CA MET A 47 -6.59 -8.12 -6.14
C MET A 47 -8.03 -8.61 -6.16
N PHE A 48 -8.84 -8.07 -7.07
CA PHE A 48 -10.29 -8.31 -7.09
C PHE A 48 -10.69 -9.54 -7.90
N GLY A 49 -9.79 -10.06 -8.74
CA GLY A 49 -10.08 -11.18 -9.64
C GLY A 49 -10.89 -10.73 -10.86
N ASP A 50 -11.09 -11.67 -11.77
CA ASP A 50 -11.90 -11.49 -12.97
C ASP A 50 -12.65 -12.80 -13.23
N SER A 51 -13.98 -12.76 -13.07
CA SER A 51 -14.85 -13.92 -13.25
C SER A 51 -14.89 -14.42 -14.68
N ASP A 52 -14.68 -13.53 -15.65
CA ASP A 52 -14.74 -13.87 -17.08
C ASP A 52 -13.46 -14.58 -17.52
N ALA A 53 -12.33 -14.27 -16.86
CA ALA A 53 -11.04 -14.91 -17.06
C ALA A 53 -10.75 -16.07 -16.07
N GLY A 54 -11.68 -16.38 -15.16
CA GLY A 54 -11.56 -17.48 -14.19
C GLY A 54 -10.57 -17.23 -13.03
N TYR A 55 -10.24 -15.98 -12.74
CA TYR A 55 -9.36 -15.60 -11.64
C TYR A 55 -10.12 -15.27 -10.37
N SER A 56 -9.70 -15.87 -9.25
CA SER A 56 -10.27 -15.61 -7.94
C SER A 56 -9.68 -14.36 -7.29
N THR A 57 -10.49 -13.67 -6.48
CA THR A 57 -10.07 -12.57 -5.62
C THR A 57 -8.95 -13.00 -4.66
N VAL A 58 -7.89 -12.21 -4.54
CA VAL A 58 -6.76 -12.47 -3.64
C VAL A 58 -6.97 -11.70 -2.34
N ALA A 59 -7.66 -12.33 -1.38
CA ALA A 59 -8.05 -11.69 -0.12
C ALA A 59 -6.88 -11.03 0.64
N GLY A 60 -5.69 -11.65 0.63
CA GLY A 60 -4.50 -11.07 1.28
C GLY A 60 -4.07 -9.72 0.68
N LEU A 61 -4.22 -9.54 -0.63
CA LEU A 61 -3.90 -8.28 -1.29
C LEU A 61 -5.02 -7.24 -1.10
N VAL A 62 -6.28 -7.66 -1.02
CA VAL A 62 -7.39 -6.78 -0.64
C VAL A 62 -7.17 -6.23 0.78
N VAL A 63 -6.74 -7.07 1.72
CA VAL A 63 -6.38 -6.64 3.08
C VAL A 63 -5.19 -5.65 3.03
N ALA A 64 -4.16 -5.92 2.23
CA ALA A 64 -3.03 -5.00 2.06
C ALA A 64 -3.47 -3.62 1.56
N PHE A 65 -4.40 -3.57 0.61
CA PHE A 65 -5.00 -2.33 0.13
C PHE A 65 -5.77 -1.58 1.21
N CYS A 66 -6.61 -2.27 1.98
CA CYS A 66 -7.31 -1.67 3.11
C CYS A 66 -6.33 -1.08 4.14
N LEU A 67 -5.23 -1.78 4.43
CA LEU A 67 -4.20 -1.32 5.35
C LEU A 67 -3.46 -0.06 4.84
N LEU A 68 -3.21 0.05 3.53
CA LEU A 68 -2.70 1.28 2.93
C LEU A 68 -3.65 2.47 3.17
N ILE A 69 -4.96 2.28 2.97
CA ILE A 69 -5.97 3.32 3.22
C ILE A 69 -5.96 3.72 4.70
N VAL A 70 -5.96 2.74 5.60
CA VAL A 70 -5.89 3.00 7.05
C VAL A 70 -4.64 3.80 7.38
N GLY A 71 -3.48 3.40 6.86
CA GLY A 71 -2.22 4.11 7.08
C GLY A 71 -2.20 5.53 6.54
N PHE A 72 -2.78 5.73 5.36
CA PHE A 72 -2.99 7.05 4.78
C PHE A 72 -3.84 7.94 5.69
N LEU A 73 -5.03 7.47 6.09
CA LEU A 73 -5.95 8.24 6.93
C LEU A 73 -5.37 8.51 8.32
N SER A 74 -4.75 7.50 8.96
CA SER A 74 -4.13 7.68 10.27
C SER A 74 -2.96 8.66 10.21
N SER A 75 -2.18 8.67 9.13
CA SER A 75 -1.08 9.63 8.96
C SER A 75 -1.55 11.08 8.80
N LEU A 76 -2.67 11.29 8.08
CA LEU A 76 -3.33 12.59 8.00
C LEU A 76 -3.82 13.05 9.38
N VAL A 77 -4.48 12.17 10.14
CA VAL A 77 -4.93 12.48 11.50
C VAL A 77 -3.73 12.82 12.40
N GLY A 78 -2.65 12.05 12.33
CA GLY A 78 -1.41 12.28 13.08
C GLY A 78 -0.74 13.62 12.76
N ALA A 79 -0.87 14.11 11.52
CA ALA A 79 -0.34 15.41 11.11
C ALA A 79 -0.94 16.58 11.90
N PHE A 80 -2.22 16.49 12.26
CA PHE A 80 -2.95 17.55 12.95
C PHE A 80 -3.05 17.35 14.47
N MET A 81 -2.64 16.20 15.00
CA MET A 81 -2.68 15.94 16.44
C MET A 81 -1.49 16.55 17.19
N PRO A 82 -1.72 17.20 18.35
CA PRO A 82 -0.66 17.78 19.16
C PRO A 82 -0.03 16.78 20.14
N GLY A 83 1.27 16.95 20.40
CA GLY A 83 1.97 16.29 21.51
C GLY A 83 1.87 14.76 21.51
N LYS A 84 1.66 14.18 22.70
CA LYS A 84 1.56 12.73 22.91
C LYS A 84 0.36 12.08 22.23
N LEU A 85 -0.70 12.84 21.90
CA LEU A 85 -1.87 12.30 21.21
C LEU A 85 -1.53 11.85 19.78
N ALA A 86 -0.50 12.45 19.16
CA ALA A 86 -0.03 12.04 17.83
C ALA A 86 0.64 10.66 17.83
N LEU A 87 0.99 10.10 19.00
CA LEU A 87 1.60 8.77 19.11
C LEU A 87 0.70 7.69 18.49
N VAL A 88 -0.59 7.68 18.86
CA VAL A 88 -1.55 6.67 18.44
C VAL A 88 -1.72 6.63 16.92
N PRO A 89 -2.04 7.73 16.22
CA PRO A 89 -2.17 7.72 14.77
C PRO A 89 -0.85 7.38 14.07
N PHE A 90 0.31 7.85 14.54
CA PHE A 90 1.59 7.47 13.95
C PHE A 90 1.93 5.99 14.15
N ALA A 91 1.66 5.42 15.32
CA ALA A 91 1.85 3.99 15.57
C ALA A 91 0.90 3.15 14.69
N LEU A 92 -0.35 3.58 14.53
CA LEU A 92 -1.31 2.92 13.65
C LEU A 92 -0.85 2.97 12.19
N SER A 93 -0.39 4.13 11.70
CA SER A 93 0.18 4.27 10.36
C SER A 93 1.38 3.37 10.16
N PHE A 94 2.28 3.30 11.13
CA PHE A 94 3.44 2.42 11.07
C PHE A 94 3.01 0.96 10.92
N LEU A 95 2.13 0.48 11.80
CA LEU A 95 1.70 -0.92 11.81
C LEU A 95 0.96 -1.29 10.53
N SER A 96 0.03 -0.43 10.06
CA SER A 96 -0.75 -0.73 8.87
C SER A 96 0.10 -0.69 7.60
N LEU A 97 0.97 0.32 7.44
CA LEU A 97 1.83 0.45 6.27
C LEU A 97 2.92 -0.64 6.23
N ALA A 98 3.50 -1.01 7.37
CA ALA A 98 4.45 -2.12 7.45
C ALA A 98 3.77 -3.45 7.11
N ALA A 99 2.59 -3.72 7.68
CA ALA A 99 1.83 -4.93 7.38
C ALA A 99 1.40 -5.00 5.90
N ALA A 100 0.97 -3.88 5.31
CA ALA A 100 0.68 -3.79 3.89
C ALA A 100 1.91 -4.13 3.04
N GLY A 101 3.08 -3.57 3.39
CA GLY A 101 4.34 -3.87 2.70
C GLY A 101 4.74 -5.34 2.74
N VAL A 102 4.58 -5.98 3.91
CA VAL A 102 4.81 -7.42 4.05
C VAL A 102 3.87 -8.22 3.15
N LEU A 103 2.58 -7.89 3.14
CA LEU A 103 1.61 -8.57 2.28
C LEU A 103 1.93 -8.38 0.79
N PHE A 104 2.40 -7.20 0.37
CA PHE A 104 2.84 -6.99 -1.02
C PHE A 104 4.15 -7.71 -1.37
N ILE A 105 5.06 -7.95 -0.41
CA ILE A 105 6.22 -8.84 -0.64
C ILE A 105 5.74 -10.25 -0.98
N PHE A 106 4.71 -10.74 -0.29
CA PHE A 106 4.12 -12.05 -0.52
C PHE A 106 3.07 -12.09 -1.64
N ALA A 107 2.92 -11.01 -2.41
CA ALA A 107 1.90 -10.93 -3.45
C ALA A 107 1.96 -12.07 -4.49
N PRO A 108 3.14 -12.50 -4.99
CA PRO A 108 3.22 -13.65 -5.91
C PRO A 108 2.67 -14.92 -5.27
N GLN A 109 3.07 -15.21 -4.03
CA GLN A 109 2.68 -16.43 -3.32
C GLN A 109 1.19 -16.41 -2.98
N LEU A 110 0.65 -15.26 -2.58
CA LEU A 110 -0.78 -15.07 -2.31
C LEU A 110 -1.61 -15.27 -3.58
N TYR A 111 -1.12 -14.78 -4.72
CA TYR A 111 -1.81 -14.95 -6.00
C TYR A 111 -1.83 -16.42 -6.45
N ILE A 112 -0.69 -17.11 -6.37
CA ILE A 112 -0.58 -18.54 -6.70
C ILE A 112 -1.48 -19.37 -5.79
N ALA A 113 -1.50 -19.07 -4.49
CA ALA A 113 -2.35 -19.76 -3.52
C ALA A 113 -3.85 -19.57 -3.79
N ALA A 114 -4.26 -18.42 -4.32
CA ALA A 114 -5.64 -18.14 -4.69
C ALA A 114 -6.04 -18.72 -6.06
N ASN A 115 -5.08 -18.99 -6.94
CA ASN A 115 -5.31 -19.37 -8.34
C ASN A 115 -4.57 -20.66 -8.74
N THR A 116 -4.63 -21.68 -7.89
CA THR A 116 -3.88 -22.95 -8.02
C THR A 116 -4.18 -23.79 -9.26
N ILE A 117 -5.27 -23.49 -9.98
CA ILE A 117 -5.77 -24.26 -11.13
C ILE A 117 -5.39 -23.58 -12.47
N SER A 118 -4.82 -22.37 -12.44
CA SER A 118 -4.50 -21.64 -13.67
C SER A 118 -3.14 -22.07 -14.25
N PRO A 119 -3.07 -22.49 -15.53
CA PRO A 119 -1.81 -22.90 -16.19
C PRO A 119 -0.78 -21.77 -16.34
N MET A 120 -1.07 -20.56 -15.86
CA MET A 120 -0.16 -19.41 -15.86
C MET A 120 0.57 -19.16 -14.53
N ALA A 121 0.50 -20.11 -13.58
CA ALA A 121 1.21 -20.00 -12.30
C ALA A 121 2.74 -19.78 -12.44
N GLU A 122 3.33 -20.13 -13.58
CA GLU A 122 4.78 -20.05 -13.83
C GLU A 122 5.28 -18.69 -14.36
N ASP A 123 4.41 -17.79 -14.85
CA ASP A 123 4.80 -16.57 -15.57
C ASP A 123 4.32 -15.24 -14.93
N ILE A 124 3.95 -15.27 -13.64
CA ILE A 124 3.40 -14.10 -12.95
C ILE A 124 4.52 -13.17 -12.47
N THR A 125 4.95 -12.28 -13.36
CA THR A 125 5.58 -11.03 -12.95
C THR A 125 4.47 -10.03 -12.59
N LEU A 126 4.27 -9.78 -11.30
CA LEU A 126 3.31 -8.77 -10.80
C LEU A 126 3.69 -7.32 -11.16
N GLY A 127 4.76 -7.15 -11.94
CA GLY A 127 5.17 -5.88 -12.52
C GLY A 127 5.67 -4.86 -11.52
N THR A 128 5.89 -3.65 -12.00
CA THR A 128 6.38 -2.51 -11.21
C THR A 128 5.38 -2.05 -10.14
N GLY A 129 4.10 -2.39 -10.29
CA GLY A 129 3.05 -2.04 -9.32
C GLY A 129 3.32 -2.62 -7.93
N CYS A 130 3.71 -3.90 -7.83
CA CYS A 130 4.08 -4.54 -6.57
C CYS A 130 5.31 -3.87 -5.94
N ILE A 131 6.35 -3.64 -6.74
CA ILE A 131 7.61 -3.06 -6.26
C ILE A 131 7.35 -1.65 -5.69
N CYS A 132 6.61 -0.83 -6.42
CA CYS A 132 6.21 0.50 -5.95
C CYS A 132 5.36 0.42 -4.69
N ALA A 133 4.37 -0.47 -4.62
CA ALA A 133 3.54 -0.64 -3.43
C ALA A 133 4.38 -1.01 -2.19
N ILE A 134 5.39 -1.88 -2.34
CA ILE A 134 6.33 -2.25 -1.26
C ILE A 134 7.16 -1.04 -0.82
N VAL A 135 7.80 -0.33 -1.76
CA VAL A 135 8.67 0.81 -1.41
C VAL A 135 7.86 1.92 -0.75
N PHE A 136 6.72 2.27 -1.33
CA PHE A 136 5.84 3.32 -0.86
C PHE A 136 4.93 2.90 0.31
N SER A 137 5.01 1.66 0.78
CA SER A 137 4.46 1.27 2.09
C SER A 137 5.53 1.34 3.19
N PHE A 138 6.75 0.85 2.93
CA PHE A 138 7.82 0.82 3.95
C PHE A 138 8.43 2.20 4.23
N ALA A 139 8.66 3.02 3.20
CA ALA A 139 9.20 4.36 3.39
C ALA A 139 8.33 5.23 4.35
N PRO A 140 7.00 5.36 4.13
CA PRO A 140 6.16 6.07 5.08
C PRO A 140 5.95 5.33 6.41
N ALA A 141 6.08 3.99 6.45
CA ALA A 141 6.08 3.26 7.72
C ALA A 141 7.26 3.70 8.61
N LEU A 142 8.47 3.80 8.06
CA LEU A 142 9.65 4.27 8.81
C LEU A 142 9.50 5.72 9.28
N LEU A 143 8.93 6.59 8.46
CA LEU A 143 8.62 7.97 8.86
C LEU A 143 7.59 8.01 10.00
N SER A 144 6.57 7.16 9.92
CA SER A 144 5.55 7.01 10.98
C SER A 144 6.15 6.46 12.27
N LEU A 145 7.09 5.52 12.18
CA LEU A 145 7.83 5.00 13.33
C LEU A 145 8.61 6.13 14.01
N TYR A 146 9.34 6.94 13.24
CA TYR A 146 10.03 8.12 13.77
C TYR A 146 9.05 9.12 14.41
N GLY A 147 7.89 9.35 13.77
CA GLY A 147 6.81 10.18 14.31
C GLY A 147 6.29 9.68 15.66
N SER A 148 6.03 8.37 15.78
CA SER A 148 5.56 7.74 17.02
C SER A 148 6.60 7.82 18.14
N TYR A 149 7.87 7.52 17.84
CA TYR A 149 8.97 7.59 18.80
C TYR A 149 9.19 9.02 19.30
N SER A 150 9.16 9.99 18.38
CA SER A 150 9.32 11.40 18.71
C SER A 150 8.14 11.96 19.52
N ALA A 151 6.93 11.45 19.30
CA ALA A 151 5.74 11.77 20.11
C ALA A 151 5.78 11.10 21.49
N PHE A 152 6.34 9.89 21.62
CA PHE A 152 6.52 9.20 22.90
C PHE A 152 7.52 9.92 23.81
N LYS A 153 8.62 10.42 23.25
CA LYS A 153 9.67 11.15 23.99
C LYS A 153 9.27 12.59 24.36
N ALA A 154 8.26 13.16 23.69
CA ALA A 154 7.76 14.51 23.89
C ALA A 154 6.88 14.64 25.14
#